data_AF-A0A919L2G6-F1
#
_entry.id   AF-A0A919L2G6-F1
#
_cell.length_a   1.000
_cell.length_b   1.000
_cell.length_c   1.000
_cell.angle_alpha   90.00
_cell.angle_beta   90.00
_cell.angle_gamma   90.00
#
_symmetry.space_group_name_H-M   'P 1'
#
loop_
_entity.id
_entity.type
_entity.pdbx_description
1 polymer ?
#
loop_
_entity_poly.entity_id
_entity_poly.type
_entity_poly.pdbx_seq_one_letter_code
_entity_poly.pdbx_strand_id
1 'polypeptide(L)'
;MEARGAWSAGPEVDAGAEGGGHLEPLLRWAAVREPHGRIVITPLVCRFCDWDRFEVAADECFCEGCCLPLGIADGDVYEGGFTWELAASALPLPWLRRVFRKPADPACPAGHDVFQVAVAYALAADGQVCRLSVGLRCPVDGALSLYLDNVRVLPNRA
;
A
#
# COMPACT_ATOMS: atom_id res chain seq x y z
N MET A 1 -5.61 13.44 23.95
CA MET A 1 -4.85 12.19 23.74
C MET A 1 -5.74 11.30 22.89
N GLU A 2 -5.81 11.55 21.58
CA GLU A 2 -6.71 10.82 20.67
C GLU A 2 -6.03 10.62 19.32
N ALA A 3 -5.69 9.37 19.01
CA ALA A 3 -5.34 8.90 17.68
C ALA A 3 -5.60 7.38 17.59
N ARG A 4 -6.86 6.96 17.77
CA ARG A 4 -7.25 5.53 17.77
C ARG A 4 -8.01 5.09 16.52
N GLY A 5 -7.93 5.81 15.40
CA GLY A 5 -8.81 5.53 14.26
C GLY A 5 -8.18 5.55 12.88
N ALA A 6 -6.88 5.25 12.76
CA ALA A 6 -6.21 4.96 11.49
C ALA A 6 -5.64 3.53 11.43
N TRP A 7 -5.48 2.90 12.59
CA TRP A 7 -4.96 1.55 12.74
C TRP A 7 -6.09 0.62 13.16
N SER A 8 -6.19 -0.51 12.49
CA SER A 8 -6.98 -1.64 12.96
C SER A 8 -6.13 -2.50 13.89
N ALA A 9 -6.74 -3.07 14.92
CA ALA A 9 -6.08 -4.08 15.73
C ALA A 9 -5.72 -5.24 14.79
N GLY A 10 -4.41 -5.52 14.68
CA GLY A 10 -3.94 -6.67 13.96
C GLY A 10 -4.50 -7.94 14.59
N PRO A 11 -4.56 -9.06 13.84
CA PRO A 11 -4.78 -10.35 14.48
C PRO A 11 -3.65 -10.63 15.48
N GLU A 12 -3.96 -11.16 16.66
CA GLU A 12 -2.94 -11.69 17.57
C GLU A 12 -2.19 -12.81 16.84
N VAL A 13 -0.90 -12.56 16.55
CA VAL A 13 -0.06 -13.54 15.87
C VAL A 13 0.71 -14.35 16.91
N ASP A 14 0.54 -15.67 16.90
CA ASP A 14 1.59 -16.56 17.38
C ASP A 14 2.81 -16.39 16.47
N ALA A 15 3.99 -16.23 17.07
CA ALA A 15 5.26 -16.02 16.36
C ALA A 15 5.61 -17.25 15.50
N GLY A 16 5.09 -17.32 14.28
CA GLY A 16 5.36 -18.46 13.40
C GLY A 16 4.70 -18.48 12.02
N ALA A 17 3.99 -17.45 11.57
CA ALA A 17 3.37 -17.45 10.24
C ALA A 17 4.08 -16.48 9.28
N GLU A 18 4.73 -17.03 8.25
CA GLU A 18 5.30 -16.32 7.11
C GLU A 18 4.23 -15.42 6.46
N GLY A 19 4.39 -14.10 6.62
CA GLY A 19 3.26 -13.17 6.72
C GLY A 19 3.02 -12.30 5.50
N GLY A 20 2.37 -12.85 4.46
CA GLY A 20 1.69 -12.06 3.42
C GLY A 20 0.17 -11.96 3.58
N GLY A 21 -0.45 -12.87 4.35
CA GLY A 21 -1.90 -13.11 4.35
C GLY A 21 -2.77 -12.12 5.13
N HIS A 22 -2.18 -11.19 5.89
CA HIS A 22 -2.96 -10.31 6.77
C HIS A 22 -3.42 -9.00 6.12
N LEU A 23 -2.71 -8.53 5.08
CA LEU A 23 -3.07 -7.30 4.37
C LEU A 23 -4.13 -7.53 3.29
N GLU A 24 -4.27 -8.76 2.81
CA GLU A 24 -5.18 -9.11 1.72
C GLU A 24 -6.65 -8.74 1.98
N PRO A 25 -7.27 -9.01 3.16
CA PRO A 25 -8.65 -8.61 3.41
C PRO A 25 -8.85 -7.09 3.40
N LEU A 26 -7.92 -6.35 4.02
CA LEU A 26 -7.94 -4.89 4.06
C LEU A 26 -7.84 -4.31 2.63
N LEU A 27 -6.90 -4.83 1.86
CA LEU A 27 -6.64 -4.40 0.49
C LEU A 27 -7.77 -4.77 -0.47
N ARG A 28 -8.40 -5.94 -0.32
CA ARG A 28 -9.60 -6.32 -1.07
C ARG A 28 -10.76 -5.38 -0.81
N TRP A 29 -10.90 -4.89 0.42
CA TRP A 29 -11.94 -3.95 0.80
C TRP A 29 -11.68 -2.55 0.23
N ALA A 30 -10.42 -2.09 0.25
CA ALA A 30 -10.02 -0.78 -0.27
C ALA A 30 -10.07 -0.70 -1.81
N ALA A 31 -9.65 -1.78 -2.48
CA ALA A 31 -9.50 -1.77 -3.93
C ALA A 31 -10.86 -1.73 -4.65
N VAL A 32 -11.06 -0.70 -5.47
CA VAL A 32 -12.22 -0.60 -6.36
C VAL A 32 -11.89 -1.17 -7.72
N ARG A 33 -12.76 -2.04 -8.23
CA ARG A 33 -12.70 -2.54 -9.61
C ARG A 33 -13.27 -1.52 -10.57
N GLU A 34 -12.58 -1.29 -11.68
CA GLU A 34 -13.21 -0.71 -12.87
C GLU A 34 -14.15 -1.73 -13.53
N PRO A 35 -15.16 -1.30 -14.32
CA PRO A 35 -16.00 -2.20 -15.08
C PRO A 35 -15.15 -3.16 -15.92
N HIS A 36 -15.39 -4.47 -15.78
CA HIS A 36 -14.63 -5.54 -16.44
C HIS A 36 -13.14 -5.66 -16.04
N GLY A 37 -12.70 -4.93 -15.00
CA GLY A 37 -11.36 -5.00 -14.44
C GLY A 37 -11.17 -6.14 -13.44
N ARG A 38 -9.90 -6.37 -13.06
CA ARG A 38 -9.51 -7.33 -12.01
C ARG A 38 -8.66 -6.65 -10.95
N ILE A 39 -8.62 -7.24 -9.75
CA ILE A 39 -7.73 -6.82 -8.65
C ILE A 39 -6.62 -7.85 -8.52
N VAL A 40 -5.37 -7.39 -8.45
CA VAL A 40 -4.20 -8.19 -8.10
C VAL A 40 -3.66 -7.65 -6.78
N ILE A 41 -3.42 -8.52 -5.80
CA ILE A 41 -2.85 -8.15 -4.50
C ILE A 41 -1.51 -8.84 -4.35
N THR A 42 -0.49 -8.06 -4.04
CA THR A 42 0.89 -8.54 -3.97
C THR A 42 1.54 -8.03 -2.68
N PRO A 43 1.95 -8.92 -1.74
CA PRO A 43 2.88 -8.52 -0.69
C PRO A 43 4.22 -8.13 -1.30
N LEU A 44 4.84 -7.07 -0.79
CA LEU A 44 6.09 -6.57 -1.35
C LEU A 44 7.29 -7.17 -0.65
N VAL A 45 8.27 -7.56 -1.47
CA VAL A 45 9.62 -7.93 -1.06
C VAL A 45 10.56 -7.13 -1.96
N CYS A 46 11.65 -6.62 -1.39
CA CYS A 46 12.61 -5.84 -2.15
C CYS A 46 13.28 -6.72 -3.21
N ARG A 47 13.13 -6.36 -4.49
CA ARG A 47 13.75 -7.07 -5.63
C ARG A 47 15.28 -7.12 -5.61
N PHE A 48 15.94 -6.33 -4.76
CA PHE A 48 17.39 -6.20 -4.71
C PHE A 48 18.05 -6.92 -3.54
N CYS A 49 17.35 -7.07 -2.41
CA CYS A 49 17.93 -7.66 -1.20
C CYS A 49 16.97 -8.60 -0.45
N ASP A 50 15.83 -8.94 -1.05
CA ASP A 50 14.81 -9.85 -0.51
C ASP A 50 14.23 -9.44 0.86
N TRP A 51 14.41 -8.19 1.26
CA TRP A 51 13.89 -7.64 2.52
C TRP A 51 12.41 -7.29 2.42
N ASP A 52 11.65 -7.50 3.49
CA ASP A 52 10.19 -7.29 3.55
C ASP A 52 9.76 -6.09 4.41
N ARG A 53 10.73 -5.27 4.85
CA ARG A 53 10.48 -4.10 5.69
C ARG A 53 10.85 -2.80 4.99
N PHE A 54 9.96 -1.84 5.11
CA PHE A 54 10.03 -0.60 4.36
C PHE A 54 9.70 0.60 5.24
N GLU A 55 10.52 1.64 5.16
CA GLU A 55 10.23 2.96 5.70
C GLU A 55 9.28 3.68 4.74
N VAL A 56 8.21 4.26 5.25
CA VAL A 56 7.22 4.98 4.43
C VAL A 56 7.49 6.48 4.55
N ALA A 57 7.74 7.14 3.43
CA ALA A 57 7.97 8.58 3.40
C ALA A 57 7.27 9.21 2.19
N ALA A 58 6.48 10.26 2.44
CA ALA A 58 5.69 10.95 1.41
C ALA A 58 4.76 10.02 0.61
N ASP A 59 5.04 9.74 -0.66
CA ASP A 59 4.31 8.87 -1.60
C ASP A 59 5.11 7.61 -2.03
N GLU A 60 6.22 7.30 -1.35
CA GLU A 60 7.08 6.17 -1.64
C GLU A 60 7.37 5.31 -0.40
N CYS A 61 7.84 4.07 -0.63
CA CYS A 61 8.33 3.16 0.39
C CYS A 61 9.78 2.79 0.11
N PHE A 62 10.66 2.97 1.08
CA PHE A 62 12.09 2.71 0.98
C PHE A 62 12.46 1.43 1.70
N CYS A 63 13.18 0.54 1.04
CA CYS A 63 13.65 -0.70 1.67
C CYS A 63 14.59 -0.40 2.84
N GLU A 64 14.32 -0.94 4.02
CA GLU A 64 15.20 -0.79 5.19
C GLU A 64 16.58 -1.43 4.97
N GLY A 65 16.66 -2.49 4.15
CA GLY A 65 17.90 -3.22 3.89
C GLY A 65 18.86 -2.52 2.92
N CYS A 66 18.36 -2.01 1.80
CA CYS A 66 19.20 -1.41 0.74
C CYS A 66 18.91 0.07 0.46
N CYS A 67 17.98 0.70 1.18
CA CYS A 67 17.59 2.11 1.06
C CYS A 67 17.09 2.52 -0.34
N LEU A 68 16.70 1.57 -1.19
CA LEU A 68 16.16 1.85 -2.52
C LEU A 68 14.64 1.99 -2.45
N PRO A 69 14.05 2.89 -3.26
CA PRO A 69 12.60 3.03 -3.37
C PRO A 69 11.99 1.78 -4.02
N LEU A 70 10.75 1.48 -3.66
CA LEU A 70 9.98 0.38 -4.24
C LEU A 70 9.40 0.75 -5.61
N GLY A 71 9.22 2.03 -5.89
CA GLY A 71 8.64 2.52 -7.14
C GLY A 71 7.11 2.52 -7.12
N ILE A 72 6.53 2.83 -5.95
CA ILE A 72 5.07 2.96 -5.81
C ILE A 72 4.58 4.19 -6.56
N ALA A 73 5.34 5.30 -6.50
CA ALA A 73 4.95 6.56 -7.09
C ALA A 73 5.05 6.57 -8.63
N ASP A 74 6.01 5.81 -9.19
CA ASP A 74 6.38 5.84 -10.61
C ASP A 74 6.07 4.55 -11.39
N GLY A 75 5.72 3.46 -10.69
CA GLY A 75 5.28 2.21 -11.27
C GLY A 75 6.33 1.10 -11.35
N ASP A 76 7.55 1.36 -10.90
CA ASP A 76 8.62 0.36 -10.82
C ASP A 76 8.29 -0.83 -9.91
N VAL A 77 7.32 -0.66 -8.99
CA VAL A 77 6.82 -1.70 -8.09
C VAL A 77 6.05 -2.81 -8.82
N TYR A 78 5.60 -2.59 -10.07
CA TYR A 78 4.79 -3.53 -10.82
C TYR A 78 5.52 -4.05 -12.06
N GLU A 79 5.68 -5.38 -12.15
CA GLU A 79 6.44 -6.06 -13.21
C GLU A 79 5.81 -5.95 -14.61
N GLY A 80 4.65 -5.31 -14.76
CA GLY A 80 3.97 -5.13 -16.05
C GLY A 80 4.64 -4.14 -17.00
N GLY A 81 5.71 -3.45 -16.59
CA GLY A 81 6.47 -2.53 -17.44
C GLY A 81 5.75 -1.24 -17.79
N PHE A 82 4.75 -0.84 -16.98
CA PHE A 82 4.02 0.41 -17.15
C PHE A 82 4.46 1.41 -16.09
N THR A 83 4.96 2.56 -16.52
CA THR A 83 5.23 3.69 -15.62
C THR A 83 4.00 4.56 -15.47
N TRP A 84 3.83 5.16 -14.30
CA TRP A 84 2.70 6.03 -14.01
C TRP A 84 3.07 7.22 -13.14
N GLU A 85 2.12 8.12 -12.98
CA GLU A 85 2.12 9.14 -11.94
C GLU A 85 0.88 8.97 -11.08
N LEU A 86 1.02 9.20 -9.77
CA LEU A 86 -0.12 9.21 -8.84
C LEU A 86 -0.95 10.47 -9.08
N ALA A 87 -2.27 10.28 -9.25
CA ALA A 87 -3.23 11.36 -9.39
C ALA A 87 -4.25 11.34 -8.24
N ALA A 88 -4.60 12.54 -7.78
CA ALA A 88 -5.63 12.70 -6.78
C ALA A 88 -6.96 12.07 -7.25
N SER A 89 -7.57 11.23 -6.41
CA SER A 89 -8.91 10.70 -6.69
C SER A 89 -9.95 11.80 -6.42
N ALA A 90 -10.64 12.27 -7.47
CA ALA A 90 -11.58 13.39 -7.40
C ALA A 90 -12.90 13.11 -6.64
N LEU A 91 -13.10 11.89 -6.12
CA LEU A 91 -14.29 11.54 -5.35
C LEU A 91 -13.86 10.89 -4.03
N PRO A 92 -14.23 11.46 -2.86
CA PRO A 92 -14.18 10.67 -1.64
C PRO A 92 -15.14 9.49 -1.83
N LEU A 93 -14.61 8.27 -1.79
CA LEU A 93 -15.46 7.09 -1.76
C LEU A 93 -16.39 7.20 -0.52
N PRO A 94 -17.67 6.80 -0.61
CA PRO A 94 -18.68 7.11 0.40
C PRO A 94 -18.39 6.53 1.80
N TRP A 95 -17.53 5.51 1.91
CA TRP A 95 -17.04 4.93 3.17
C TRP A 95 -15.71 5.53 3.67
N LEU A 96 -15.07 6.38 2.88
CA LEU A 96 -13.74 6.93 3.12
C LEU A 96 -13.82 8.33 3.71
N ARG A 97 -14.37 8.43 4.92
CA ARG A 97 -14.37 9.70 5.69
C ARG A 97 -12.99 10.00 6.32
N ARG A 98 -11.93 9.24 6.01
CA ARG A 98 -10.62 9.33 6.69
C ARG A 98 -9.38 9.11 5.81
N VAL A 99 -9.44 9.34 4.50
CA VAL A 99 -8.20 9.28 3.69
C VAL A 99 -8.06 10.55 2.88
N PHE A 100 -7.50 11.54 3.56
CA PHE A 100 -6.63 12.56 3.01
C PHE A 100 -5.92 13.16 4.23
N ARG A 101 -4.81 12.52 4.63
CA ARG A 101 -3.77 13.32 5.26
C ARG A 101 -2.85 13.72 4.12
N LYS A 102 -2.58 15.03 3.99
CA LYS A 102 -1.27 15.47 3.51
C LYS A 102 -0.21 14.56 4.14
N PRO A 103 0.87 14.20 3.42
CA PRO A 103 1.87 13.25 3.92
C PRO A 103 2.36 13.72 5.28
N ALA A 104 1.80 13.08 6.31
CA ALA A 104 2.41 13.00 7.61
C ALA A 104 2.75 11.52 7.66
N ASP A 105 4.04 11.24 7.74
CA ASP A 105 4.56 9.89 7.65
C ASP A 105 3.78 9.01 8.64
N PRO A 106 3.27 7.85 8.19
CA PRO A 106 2.46 7.01 9.04
C PRO A 106 3.32 6.56 10.23
N ALA A 107 3.05 7.12 11.40
CA ALA A 107 3.72 6.71 12.63
C ALA A 107 3.02 5.47 13.19
N CYS A 108 3.77 4.36 13.33
CA CYS A 108 3.25 3.20 14.02
C CYS A 108 2.99 3.55 15.50
N PRO A 109 1.89 3.09 16.11
CA PRO A 109 1.67 3.24 17.55
C PRO A 109 2.79 2.62 18.40
N ALA A 110 3.53 1.66 17.85
CA ALA A 110 4.72 1.07 18.47
C ALA A 110 5.97 1.97 18.44
N GLY A 111 5.92 3.14 17.76
CA GLY A 111 6.99 4.14 17.78
C GLY A 111 8.09 3.97 16.74
N HIS A 112 7.81 3.30 15.62
CA HIS A 112 8.72 3.16 14.48
C HIS A 112 7.99 3.46 13.16
N ASP A 113 8.77 3.74 12.12
CA ASP A 113 8.23 4.12 10.79
C ASP A 113 8.48 3.04 9.72
N VAL A 114 8.79 1.82 10.18
CA VAL A 114 9.06 0.64 9.34
C VAL A 114 7.87 -0.33 9.32
N PHE A 115 7.48 -0.78 8.14
CA PHE A 115 6.29 -1.60 7.90
C PHE A 115 6.54 -2.75 6.95
N GLN A 116 5.75 -3.81 7.09
CA GLN A 116 5.52 -4.74 5.98
C GLN A 116 4.46 -4.13 5.05
N VAL A 117 4.68 -4.24 3.74
CA VAL A 117 3.86 -3.54 2.73
C VAL A 117 3.22 -4.53 1.77
N ALA A 118 1.99 -4.28 1.37
CA ALA A 118 1.35 -4.96 0.26
C ALA A 118 0.57 -3.96 -0.60
N VAL A 119 0.44 -4.26 -1.89
CA VAL A 119 -0.22 -3.39 -2.86
C VAL A 119 -1.39 -4.13 -3.51
N ALA A 120 -2.52 -3.46 -3.64
CA ALA A 120 -3.59 -3.87 -4.52
C ALA A 120 -3.59 -3.03 -5.79
N TYR A 121 -3.44 -3.67 -6.94
CA TYR A 121 -3.56 -3.07 -8.25
C TYR A 121 -4.96 -3.35 -8.81
N ALA A 122 -5.70 -2.29 -9.12
CA ALA A 122 -6.89 -2.40 -9.96
C ALA A 122 -6.45 -2.26 -11.42
N LEU A 123 -6.71 -3.30 -12.21
CA LEU A 123 -6.37 -3.34 -13.62
C LEU A 123 -7.60 -3.05 -14.47
N ALA A 124 -7.45 -2.19 -15.47
CA ALA A 124 -8.43 -1.96 -16.52
C ALA A 124 -8.54 -3.19 -17.45
N ALA A 125 -9.50 -3.17 -18.38
CA ALA A 125 -9.75 -4.29 -19.30
C ALA A 125 -8.56 -4.60 -20.23
N ASP A 126 -7.71 -3.62 -20.49
CA ASP A 126 -6.46 -3.76 -21.26
C ASP A 126 -5.28 -4.29 -20.43
N GLY A 127 -5.49 -4.54 -19.13
CA GLY A 127 -4.47 -5.01 -18.20
C GLY A 127 -3.59 -3.92 -17.60
N GLN A 128 -3.80 -2.64 -17.94
CA GLN A 128 -3.06 -1.53 -17.35
C GLN A 128 -3.53 -1.25 -15.92
N VAL A 129 -2.61 -0.87 -15.04
CA VAL A 129 -2.95 -0.38 -13.71
C VAL A 129 -3.66 0.96 -13.87
N CYS A 130 -4.87 1.08 -13.32
CA CYS A 130 -5.64 2.31 -13.34
C CYS A 130 -5.83 2.90 -11.93
N ARG A 131 -5.71 2.06 -10.90
CA ARG A 131 -5.74 2.48 -9.49
C ARG A 131 -4.85 1.59 -8.64
N LEU A 132 -4.39 2.11 -7.52
CA LEU A 132 -3.69 1.33 -6.51
C LEU A 132 -4.13 1.65 -5.08
N SER A 133 -3.99 0.68 -4.20
CA SER A 133 -4.09 0.85 -2.75
C SER A 133 -2.87 0.20 -2.10
N VAL A 134 -2.31 0.82 -1.07
CA VAL A 134 -1.14 0.32 -0.34
C VAL A 134 -1.51 0.13 1.12
N GLY A 135 -1.31 -1.09 1.60
CA GLY A 135 -1.55 -1.47 2.98
C GLY A 135 -0.23 -1.58 3.74
N LEU A 136 -0.25 -1.13 5.00
CA LEU A 136 0.85 -1.24 5.95
C LEU A 136 0.47 -2.21 7.06
N ARG A 137 1.41 -3.07 7.43
CA ARG A 137 1.35 -3.91 8.62
C ARG A 137 2.52 -3.58 9.54
N CYS A 138 2.20 -3.33 10.81
CA CYS A 138 3.20 -3.21 11.86
C CYS A 138 3.88 -4.57 12.09
N PRO A 139 5.22 -4.66 12.04
CA PRO A 139 5.94 -5.89 12.35
C PRO A 139 5.90 -6.27 13.83
N VAL A 140 5.61 -5.33 14.74
CA VAL A 140 5.63 -5.56 16.19
C VAL A 140 4.30 -6.12 16.70
N ASP A 141 3.18 -5.45 16.42
CA ASP A 141 1.86 -5.80 16.94
C ASP A 141 0.86 -6.27 15.87
N GLY A 142 1.30 -6.31 14.60
CA GLY A 142 0.47 -6.74 13.47
C GLY A 142 -0.63 -5.76 13.07
N ALA A 143 -0.72 -4.58 13.70
CA ALA A 143 -1.72 -3.57 13.37
C ALA A 143 -1.66 -3.19 11.89
N LEU A 144 -2.84 -2.97 11.29
CA LEU A 144 -2.93 -2.68 9.85
C LEU A 144 -3.46 -1.27 9.59
N SER A 145 -2.96 -0.63 8.54
CA SER A 145 -3.45 0.66 8.05
C SER A 145 -3.39 0.74 6.52
N LEU A 146 -4.14 1.67 5.93
CA LEU A 146 -4.02 2.03 4.52
C LEU A 146 -3.16 3.28 4.41
N TYR A 147 -2.08 3.15 3.63
CA TYR A 147 -1.20 4.25 3.27
C TYR A 147 -1.75 5.01 2.06
N LEU A 148 -2.04 4.28 0.98
CA LEU A 148 -2.75 4.78 -0.19
C LEU A 148 -4.05 4.02 -0.33
N ASP A 149 -5.13 4.73 -0.61
CA ASP A 149 -6.45 4.13 -0.75
C ASP A 149 -7.07 4.51 -2.09
N ASN A 150 -7.13 3.53 -2.98
CA ASN A 150 -7.76 3.60 -4.29
C ASN A 150 -7.37 4.85 -5.10
N VAL A 151 -6.10 5.24 -5.01
CA VAL A 151 -5.56 6.40 -5.73
C VAL A 151 -5.55 6.10 -7.22
N ARG A 152 -5.84 7.12 -8.04
CA ARG A 152 -5.77 6.96 -9.49
C ARG A 152 -4.31 6.99 -9.91
N VAL A 153 -3.99 6.21 -10.93
CA VAL A 153 -2.71 6.35 -11.63
C VAL A 153 -2.97 6.82 -13.05
N LEU A 154 -2.09 7.69 -13.55
CA LEU A 154 -2.11 8.15 -14.93
C LEU A 154 -0.90 7.56 -15.65
N PRO A 155 -1.07 6.96 -16.84
CA PRO A 155 0.06 6.46 -17.60
C PRO A 155 1.06 7.59 -17.87
N ASN A 156 2.32 7.38 -17.49
CA ASN A 156 3.38 8.30 -17.85
C ASN A 156 3.84 7.95 -19.26
N ARG A 157 3.57 8.82 -20.23
CA ARG A 157 4.10 8.67 -21.59
C ARG A 157 5.50 9.26 -21.61
N ALA A 158 6.49 8.42 -21.35
CA ALA A 158 7.88 8.71 -21.70
C ALA A 158 8.03 8.84 -23.23
#